data_AF-A0A6B9ZHB4-F1
#
_entry.id   AF-A0A6B9ZHB4-F1
#
_cell.length_a   1.000
_cell.length_b   1.000
_cell.length_c   1.000
_cell.angle_alpha   90.00
_cell.angle_beta   90.00
_cell.angle_gamma   90.00
#
_symmetry.space_group_name_H-M   'P 1'
#
loop_
_entity.id
_entity.type
_entity.pdbx_description
1 polymer ?
#
loop_
_entity_poly.entity_id
_entity_poly.type
_entity_poly.pdbx_seq_one_letter_code
_entity_poly.pdbx_strand_id
1 'polypeptide(L)'
;MRTILLFAITCVMLAACGTKTKQPAQQAKVANPTNTPYYYLHLKGKIGEEPVTMDLIKAGPWIFRGYYTYDKIGEPIMVWGSPEGEKVFLYENTDRDEERLFSGKLDSLGGFKGKWRGKGTSYDFELKSSLENAVAFDVLFASDSVQLLPGNPNTPVGQASNSIIWPAAGNDEETADFVRSNITGGRAIKDPVKFLKRDIDSFLITYKVSARDLDTSEGIPPAASWGADADMKIVWNQYPYLVLEYFTYEFTGGAHGNYAAHYQVLDLEKKKVIKPEDILKPEYKEALIPELAKAFRKVYKVEEGKILGDMLLVKEITPNDNFLLTDKGIAFSYTPYEIGPYAMGQVTLFVPYKDIKKLLK
;
A
#
# COMPACT_ATOMS: atom_id res chain seq x y z
N MET A 1 -62.71 -21.35 40.10
CA MET A 1 -61.34 -20.81 40.17
C MET A 1 -60.68 -21.02 38.82
N ARG A 2 -60.38 -19.93 38.09
CA ARG A 2 -59.75 -19.96 36.75
C ARG A 2 -58.23 -20.11 36.92
N THR A 3 -57.66 -21.18 36.39
CA THR A 3 -56.21 -21.36 36.26
C THR A 3 -55.70 -20.54 35.07
N ILE A 4 -54.88 -19.54 35.35
CA ILE A 4 -54.16 -18.74 34.35
C ILE A 4 -52.84 -19.47 34.06
N LEU A 5 -52.67 -19.92 32.82
CA LEU A 5 -51.43 -20.51 32.33
C LEU A 5 -50.50 -19.37 31.89
N LEU A 6 -49.45 -19.08 32.67
CA LEU A 6 -48.38 -18.17 32.25
C LEU A 6 -47.45 -18.91 31.28
N PHE A 7 -47.45 -18.52 30.01
CA PHE A 7 -46.39 -18.86 29.08
C PHE A 7 -45.17 -17.99 29.37
N ALA A 8 -44.11 -18.62 29.89
CA ALA A 8 -42.80 -17.99 29.99
C ALA A 8 -42.18 -17.93 28.58
N ILE A 9 -42.20 -16.76 27.96
CA ILE A 9 -41.45 -16.47 26.74
C ILE A 9 -39.97 -16.43 27.14
N THR A 10 -39.24 -17.50 26.82
CA THR A 10 -37.78 -17.55 26.93
C THR A 10 -37.20 -16.81 25.73
N CYS A 11 -36.82 -15.55 25.94
CA CYS A 11 -35.96 -14.83 25.01
C CYS A 11 -34.60 -15.51 24.98
N VAL A 12 -34.36 -16.34 23.96
CA VAL A 12 -33.01 -16.79 23.61
C VAL A 12 -32.28 -15.59 23.00
N MET A 13 -31.54 -14.85 23.83
CA MET A 13 -30.54 -13.92 23.34
C MET A 13 -29.41 -14.73 22.71
N LEU A 14 -29.39 -14.78 21.38
CA LEU A 14 -28.22 -15.19 20.61
C LEU A 14 -27.13 -14.13 20.80
N ALA A 15 -26.33 -14.29 21.86
CA ALA A 15 -25.05 -13.62 21.96
C ALA A 15 -24.14 -14.19 20.87
N ALA A 16 -24.03 -13.47 19.74
CA ALA A 16 -22.97 -13.67 18.78
C ALA A 16 -21.64 -13.21 19.41
N CYS A 17 -21.11 -14.02 20.33
CA CYS A 17 -19.73 -13.91 20.79
C CYS A 17 -18.83 -14.38 19.65
N GLY A 18 -18.55 -13.50 18.68
CA GLY A 18 -17.37 -13.65 17.84
C GLY A 18 -16.16 -13.63 18.77
N THR A 19 -15.48 -14.76 18.93
CA THR A 19 -14.16 -14.81 19.55
C THR A 19 -13.29 -13.77 18.86
N LYS A 20 -12.93 -12.69 19.56
CA LYS A 20 -11.95 -11.74 19.05
C LYS A 20 -10.66 -12.53 18.88
N THR A 21 -10.32 -12.87 17.64
CA THR A 21 -9.08 -13.57 17.38
C THR A 21 -7.95 -12.65 17.78
N LYS A 22 -7.10 -13.11 18.71
CA LYS A 22 -5.91 -12.38 19.11
C LYS A 22 -4.76 -12.84 18.24
N GLN A 23 -3.91 -11.89 17.84
CA GLN A 23 -2.65 -12.22 17.21
C GLN A 23 -1.86 -13.20 18.12
N PRO A 24 -1.14 -14.18 17.54
CA PRO A 24 -0.20 -14.99 18.29
C PRO A 24 0.77 -14.13 19.11
N ALA A 25 1.22 -14.65 20.25
CA ALA A 25 2.19 -13.95 21.08
C ALA A 25 3.49 -13.70 20.28
N GLN A 26 3.95 -12.46 20.26
CA GLN A 26 5.19 -12.06 19.59
C GLN A 26 6.09 -11.25 20.52
N GLN A 27 7.39 -11.31 20.28
CA GLN A 27 8.43 -10.56 20.99
C GLN A 27 9.11 -9.50 20.10
N ALA A 28 8.56 -9.28 18.90
CA ALA A 28 9.07 -8.31 17.95
C ALA A 28 9.10 -6.90 18.57
N LYS A 29 10.11 -6.13 18.17
CA LYS A 29 10.36 -4.78 18.69
C LYS A 29 10.12 -3.74 17.60
N VAL A 30 9.67 -2.57 18.04
CA VAL A 30 9.62 -1.38 17.19
C VAL A 30 11.05 -1.02 16.78
N ALA A 31 11.26 -0.71 15.51
CA ALA A 31 12.54 -0.22 15.01
C ALA A 31 12.87 1.15 15.62
N ASN A 32 14.14 1.43 15.89
CA ASN A 32 14.57 2.74 16.38
C ASN A 32 14.99 3.64 15.19
N PRO A 33 14.22 4.69 14.85
CA PRO A 33 14.51 5.55 13.71
C PRO A 33 15.85 6.29 13.75
N THR A 34 16.50 6.40 14.93
CA THR A 34 17.75 7.15 15.07
C THR A 34 19.00 6.32 14.82
N ASN A 35 18.89 4.99 14.76
CA ASN A 35 20.03 4.10 14.50
C ASN A 35 19.76 3.01 13.46
N THR A 36 18.52 2.84 13.00
CA THR A 36 18.18 1.99 11.86
C THR A 36 18.01 2.86 10.61
N PRO A 37 18.75 2.62 9.52
CA PRO A 37 18.71 3.50 8.34
C PRO A 37 17.37 3.43 7.59
N TYR A 38 16.77 2.24 7.51
CA TYR A 38 15.49 1.97 6.86
C TYR A 38 14.63 1.14 7.81
N TYR A 39 13.37 1.53 7.97
CA TYR A 39 12.52 0.96 9.01
C TYR A 39 11.05 1.10 8.66
N TYR A 40 10.25 0.26 9.29
CA TYR A 40 8.80 0.33 9.27
C TYR A 40 8.28 0.71 10.66
N LEU A 41 7.25 1.55 10.69
CA LEU A 41 6.53 1.94 11.90
C LEU A 41 5.03 1.70 11.69
N HIS A 42 4.42 0.94 12.59
CA HIS A 42 2.97 0.89 12.77
C HIS A 42 2.59 1.89 13.85
N LEU A 43 1.91 2.96 13.47
CA LEU A 43 1.67 4.15 14.28
C LEU A 43 0.19 4.29 14.57
N LYS A 44 -0.17 4.55 15.83
CA LYS A 44 -1.54 4.87 16.24
C LYS A 44 -1.57 6.18 17.01
N GLY A 45 -2.60 6.99 16.79
CA GLY A 45 -2.74 8.26 17.47
C GLY A 45 -3.85 9.11 16.91
N LYS A 46 -3.66 10.42 16.86
CA LYS A 46 -4.68 11.35 16.37
C LYS A 46 -4.10 12.43 15.47
N ILE A 47 -4.96 12.94 14.58
CA ILE A 47 -4.83 14.24 13.91
C ILE A 47 -5.97 15.12 14.43
N GLY A 48 -5.65 16.14 15.23
CA GLY A 48 -6.65 16.84 16.03
C GLY A 48 -7.35 15.85 16.96
N GLU A 49 -8.68 15.72 16.83
CA GLU A 49 -9.48 14.74 17.59
C GLU A 49 -9.75 13.43 16.85
N GLU A 50 -9.36 13.34 15.58
CA GLU A 50 -9.67 12.18 14.76
C GLU A 50 -8.61 11.10 14.94
N PRO A 51 -9.00 9.89 15.42
CA PRO A 51 -8.06 8.78 15.58
C PRO A 51 -7.62 8.25 14.21
N VAL A 52 -6.32 7.98 14.10
CA VAL A 52 -5.70 7.46 12.88
C VAL A 52 -4.72 6.34 13.19
N THR A 53 -4.59 5.46 12.22
CA THR A 53 -3.56 4.42 12.15
C THR A 53 -2.72 4.65 10.90
N MET A 54 -1.40 4.56 11.01
CA MET A 54 -0.46 4.82 9.92
C MET A 54 0.60 3.71 9.84
N ASP A 55 0.80 3.19 8.64
CA ASP A 55 1.84 2.24 8.28
C ASP A 55 2.90 3.00 7.45
N LEU A 56 4.00 3.41 8.10
CA LEU A 56 5.02 4.28 7.51
C LEU A 56 6.35 3.53 7.31
N ILE A 57 6.96 3.69 6.14
CA ILE A 57 8.21 3.05 5.75
C ILE A 57 9.24 4.10 5.34
N LYS A 58 10.44 4.05 5.93
CA LYS A 58 11.64 4.71 5.40
C LYS A 58 12.25 3.82 4.30
N ALA A 59 11.77 3.98 3.07
CA ALA A 59 12.02 3.06 1.95
C ALA A 59 13.34 3.30 1.18
N GLY A 60 14.28 4.04 1.76
CA GLY A 60 15.53 4.46 1.11
C GLY A 60 16.05 5.77 1.70
N PRO A 61 17.19 6.33 1.26
CA PRO A 61 17.83 7.48 1.90
C PRO A 61 16.95 8.74 1.95
N TRP A 62 16.27 9.06 0.85
CA TRP A 62 15.52 10.30 0.70
C TRP A 62 14.01 10.11 0.63
N ILE A 63 13.52 8.90 0.92
CA ILE A 63 12.12 8.56 0.69
C ILE A 63 11.46 7.95 1.93
N PHE A 64 10.26 8.43 2.20
CA PHE A 64 9.25 7.81 3.03
C PHE A 64 8.05 7.47 2.15
N ARG A 65 7.43 6.32 2.41
CA ARG A 65 6.21 5.87 1.74
C ARG A 65 5.34 5.16 2.76
N GLY A 66 4.03 5.15 2.55
CA GLY A 66 3.13 4.45 3.44
C GLY A 66 1.68 4.78 3.21
N TYR A 67 0.87 4.34 4.15
CA TYR A 67 -0.56 4.60 4.19
C TYR A 67 -0.95 5.07 5.59
N TYR A 68 -2.00 5.87 5.67
CA TYR A 68 -2.73 6.03 6.92
C TYR A 68 -4.23 5.98 6.67
N THR A 69 -4.98 5.65 7.72
CA THR A 69 -6.43 5.60 7.71
C THR A 69 -6.97 6.42 8.87
N TYR A 70 -8.04 7.17 8.64
CA TYR A 70 -8.91 7.58 9.75
C TYR A 70 -9.69 6.36 10.25
N ASP A 71 -9.54 5.98 11.51
CA ASP A 71 -10.07 4.71 12.04
C ASP A 71 -11.60 4.61 11.92
N LYS A 72 -12.29 5.75 11.88
CA LYS A 72 -13.75 5.83 11.68
C LYS A 72 -14.17 5.57 10.23
N ILE A 73 -13.30 5.81 9.25
CA ILE A 73 -13.58 5.76 7.82
C ILE A 73 -12.97 4.50 7.19
N GLY A 74 -11.73 4.16 7.56
CA GLY A 74 -10.98 3.01 7.07
C GLY A 74 -10.62 3.06 5.58
N GLU A 75 -10.75 4.20 4.90
CA GLU A 75 -10.25 4.42 3.54
C GLU A 75 -8.74 4.69 3.61
N PRO A 76 -7.86 3.83 3.03
CA PRO A 76 -6.42 4.06 3.05
C PRO A 76 -6.03 5.27 2.21
N ILE A 77 -5.25 6.17 2.82
CA ILE A 77 -4.68 7.35 2.19
C ILE A 77 -3.18 7.13 2.05
N MET A 78 -2.71 7.04 0.81
CA MET A 78 -1.28 6.91 0.53
C MET A 78 -0.57 8.21 0.91
N VAL A 79 0.58 8.08 1.56
CA VAL A 79 1.49 9.18 1.85
C VAL A 79 2.89 8.88 1.32
N TRP A 80 3.58 9.92 0.87
CA TRP A 80 4.97 9.85 0.42
C TRP A 80 5.72 11.12 0.79
N GLY A 81 7.04 11.06 0.90
CA GLY A 81 7.82 12.28 1.10
C GLY A 81 9.25 12.00 1.49
N SER A 82 9.88 12.93 2.20
CA SER A 82 11.32 12.91 2.42
C SER A 82 11.70 13.49 3.79
N PRO A 83 12.86 13.09 4.33
CA PRO A 83 13.47 13.83 5.42
C PRO A 83 14.04 15.17 4.92
N GLU A 84 13.99 16.19 5.77
CA GLU A 84 14.69 17.46 5.59
C GLU A 84 15.29 17.88 6.94
N GLY A 85 16.60 17.64 7.09
CA GLY A 85 17.26 17.70 8.39
C GLY A 85 16.62 16.72 9.38
N GLU A 86 16.19 17.21 10.54
CA GLU A 86 15.50 16.39 11.55
C GLU A 86 13.98 16.25 11.31
N LYS A 87 13.44 16.93 10.30
CA LYS A 87 12.01 16.90 10.01
C LYS A 87 11.70 15.83 8.97
N VAL A 88 10.49 15.30 9.05
CA VAL A 88 9.88 14.44 8.04
C VAL A 88 8.70 15.20 7.46
N PHE A 89 8.66 15.28 6.13
CA PHE A 89 7.54 15.82 5.37
C PHE A 89 6.88 14.68 4.61
N LEU A 90 5.57 14.51 4.76
CA LEU A 90 4.77 13.51 4.04
C LEU A 90 3.58 14.18 3.38
N TYR A 91 3.39 13.94 2.09
CA TYR A 91 2.30 14.45 1.26
C TYR A 91 1.25 13.35 1.06
N GLU A 92 -0.03 13.71 1.19
CA GLU A 92 -1.13 12.83 0.83
C GLU A 92 -1.27 12.73 -0.69
N ASN A 93 -1.54 11.52 -1.18
CA ASN A 93 -1.95 11.29 -2.56
C ASN A 93 -3.48 11.20 -2.65
N THR A 94 -4.18 12.33 -2.45
CA THR A 94 -5.66 12.37 -2.45
C THR A 94 -6.29 13.36 -3.41
N ASP A 95 -5.87 14.62 -3.37
CA ASP A 95 -6.52 15.71 -4.11
C ASP A 95 -5.46 16.35 -5.01
N ARG A 96 -5.73 16.39 -6.32
CA ARG A 96 -4.79 16.97 -7.28
C ARG A 96 -4.77 18.49 -7.22
N ASP A 97 -5.81 19.09 -6.65
CA ASP A 97 -5.98 20.55 -6.60
C ASP A 97 -5.52 21.14 -5.27
N GLU A 98 -5.21 20.28 -4.28
CA GLU A 98 -4.85 20.71 -2.94
C GLU A 98 -3.76 19.82 -2.33
N GLU A 99 -2.65 20.45 -1.96
CA GLU A 99 -1.61 19.81 -1.17
C GLU A 99 -2.05 19.61 0.28
N ARG A 100 -1.92 18.38 0.78
CA ARG A 100 -2.09 18.05 2.19
C ARG A 100 -0.83 17.38 2.70
N LEU A 101 -0.31 17.86 3.82
CA LEU A 101 1.01 17.45 4.28
C LEU A 101 1.11 17.31 5.80
N PHE A 102 1.84 16.29 6.22
CA PHE A 102 2.40 16.15 7.56
C PHE A 102 3.79 16.78 7.57
N SER A 103 4.06 17.63 8.55
CA SER A 103 5.40 18.11 8.87
C SER A 103 5.67 17.86 10.34
N GLY A 104 6.65 17.00 10.65
CA GLY A 104 6.90 16.57 12.02
C GLY A 104 8.30 16.03 12.25
N LYS A 105 8.52 15.46 13.43
CA LYS A 105 9.77 14.78 13.80
C LYS A 105 9.48 13.38 14.34
N LEU A 106 10.38 12.46 14.04
CA LEU A 106 10.41 11.12 14.62
C LEU A 106 11.33 11.10 15.84
N ASP A 107 10.91 10.42 16.90
CA ASP A 107 11.77 10.13 18.07
C ASP A 107 12.37 8.72 18.01
N SER A 108 13.26 8.39 18.95
CA SER A 108 13.94 7.09 19.02
C SER A 108 13.04 5.92 19.38
N LEU A 109 11.81 6.17 19.84
CA LEU A 109 10.81 5.15 20.12
C LEU A 109 9.86 4.95 18.93
N GLY A 110 10.11 5.62 17.81
CA GLY A 110 9.23 5.59 16.65
C GLY A 110 7.96 6.40 16.84
N GLY A 111 7.92 7.36 17.76
CA GLY A 111 6.83 8.33 17.86
C GLY A 111 6.95 9.38 16.76
N PHE A 112 5.83 9.73 16.10
CA PHE A 112 5.77 10.77 15.08
C PHE A 112 4.82 11.89 15.51
N LYS A 113 5.33 13.12 15.62
CA LYS A 113 4.50 14.27 16.02
C LYS A 113 4.81 15.52 15.23
N GLY A 114 3.80 16.36 15.03
CA GLY A 114 3.95 17.59 14.26
C GLY A 114 2.62 18.22 13.88
N LYS A 115 2.61 18.88 12.73
CA LYS A 115 1.44 19.55 12.16
C LYS A 115 1.01 18.85 10.88
N TRP A 116 -0.28 18.56 10.80
CA TRP A 116 -0.95 18.26 9.54
C TRP A 116 -1.53 19.56 8.98
N ARG A 117 -1.47 19.74 7.66
CA ARG A 117 -2.05 20.88 6.94
C ARG A 117 -2.81 20.41 5.73
N GLY A 118 -3.97 21.03 5.49
CA GLY A 118 -4.86 20.71 4.38
C GLY A 118 -6.23 21.33 4.59
N LYS A 119 -7.04 21.47 3.54
CA LYS A 119 -8.40 22.05 3.57
C LYS A 119 -8.45 23.45 4.18
N GLY A 120 -7.43 24.26 3.90
CA GLY A 120 -7.28 25.59 4.50
C GLY A 120 -7.15 25.61 6.03
N THR A 121 -6.82 24.47 6.66
CA THR A 121 -6.68 24.34 8.12
C THR A 121 -5.38 23.62 8.50
N SER A 122 -5.09 23.57 9.80
CA SER A 122 -3.96 22.83 10.36
C SER A 122 -4.32 22.25 11.72
N TYR A 123 -3.90 21.01 11.96
CA TYR A 123 -4.09 20.30 13.22
C TYR A 123 -2.76 19.79 13.75
N ASP A 124 -2.61 19.73 15.07
CA ASP A 124 -1.56 18.92 15.68
C ASP A 124 -1.84 17.44 15.45
N PHE A 125 -0.78 16.66 15.27
CA PHE A 125 -0.86 15.21 15.32
C PHE A 125 0.21 14.66 16.27
N GLU A 126 -0.13 13.57 16.93
CA GLU A 126 0.79 12.76 17.73
C GLU A 126 0.44 11.29 17.52
N LEU A 127 1.38 10.54 16.95
CA LEU A 127 1.28 9.12 16.69
C LEU A 127 2.39 8.39 17.44
N LYS A 128 2.06 7.24 18.00
CA LYS A 128 3.00 6.39 18.74
C LYS A 128 3.08 5.04 18.07
N SER A 129 4.30 4.51 18.00
CA SER A 129 4.49 3.15 17.52
C SER A 129 3.78 2.15 18.42
N SER A 130 3.05 1.21 17.83
CA SER A 130 2.40 0.11 18.52
C SER A 130 2.47 -1.12 17.64
N LEU A 131 2.81 -2.28 18.20
CA LEU A 131 2.73 -3.56 17.49
C LEU A 131 1.57 -4.41 18.01
N GLU A 132 0.61 -3.78 18.69
CA GLU A 132 -0.58 -4.47 19.16
C GLU A 132 -1.46 -4.88 17.97
N ASN A 133 -1.59 -6.20 17.78
CA ASN A 133 -2.32 -6.82 16.67
C ASN A 133 -1.71 -6.49 15.29
N ALA A 134 -0.41 -6.22 15.20
CA ALA A 134 0.30 -5.93 13.95
C ALA A 134 1.57 -6.79 13.83
N VAL A 135 1.94 -7.15 12.60
CA VAL A 135 3.19 -7.85 12.29
C VAL A 135 4.33 -6.84 12.22
N ALA A 136 5.48 -7.13 12.82
CA ALA A 136 6.65 -6.26 12.70
C ALA A 136 7.45 -6.55 11.43
N PHE A 137 8.04 -5.53 10.82
CA PHE A 137 8.84 -5.65 9.60
C PHE A 137 10.16 -4.90 9.71
N ASP A 138 11.21 -5.52 9.17
CA ASP A 138 12.44 -4.86 8.75
C ASP A 138 12.25 -4.34 7.32
N VAL A 139 13.03 -3.32 6.96
CA VAL A 139 13.02 -2.74 5.62
C VAL A 139 14.41 -2.85 5.02
N LEU A 140 14.48 -3.42 3.82
CA LEU A 140 15.71 -3.61 3.07
C LEU A 140 15.64 -2.77 1.81
N PHE A 141 16.65 -1.94 1.59
CA PHE A 141 16.76 -1.10 0.40
C PHE A 141 18.10 -1.34 -0.28
N ALA A 142 18.07 -1.36 -1.61
CA ALA A 142 19.25 -1.40 -2.45
C ALA A 142 19.03 -0.51 -3.67
N SER A 143 20.10 0.07 -4.15
CA SER A 143 20.16 0.71 -5.46
C SER A 143 21.51 0.43 -6.08
N ASP A 144 21.55 0.41 -7.40
CA ASP A 144 22.78 0.28 -8.17
C ASP A 144 22.61 0.97 -9.53
N SER A 145 23.72 1.23 -10.19
CA SER A 145 23.73 1.84 -11.52
C SER A 145 24.91 1.36 -12.35
N VAL A 146 24.78 1.53 -13.66
CA VAL A 146 25.89 1.29 -14.57
C VAL A 146 25.91 2.33 -15.68
N GLN A 147 27.12 2.79 -15.99
CA GLN A 147 27.41 3.62 -17.15
C GLN A 147 27.14 2.87 -18.45
N LEU A 148 26.53 3.56 -19.41
CA LEU A 148 26.34 3.09 -20.78
C LEU A 148 27.70 2.83 -21.47
N LEU A 149 28.61 3.81 -21.42
CA LEU A 149 29.95 3.74 -22.00
C LEU A 149 31.03 3.82 -20.90
N PRO A 150 31.61 2.68 -20.46
CA PRO A 150 32.62 2.66 -19.42
C PRO A 150 33.81 3.59 -19.73
N GLY A 151 34.20 4.43 -18.76
CA GLY A 151 35.32 5.36 -18.90
C GLY A 151 34.94 6.75 -19.43
N ASN A 152 33.68 6.96 -19.84
CA ASN A 152 33.15 8.28 -20.13
C ASN A 152 32.31 8.79 -18.94
N PRO A 153 32.78 9.79 -18.17
CA PRO A 153 32.07 10.27 -16.98
C PRO A 153 30.73 10.95 -17.30
N ASN A 154 30.52 11.38 -18.55
CA ASN A 154 29.32 12.09 -18.99
C ASN A 154 28.32 11.19 -19.75
N THR A 155 28.55 9.88 -19.74
CA THR A 155 27.66 8.94 -20.41
C THR A 155 26.37 8.72 -19.62
N PRO A 156 25.22 8.48 -20.28
CA PRO A 156 24.00 8.06 -19.61
C PRO A 156 24.21 6.85 -18.70
N VAL A 157 23.30 6.70 -17.74
CA VAL A 157 23.31 5.59 -16.80
C VAL A 157 21.98 4.83 -16.85
N GLY A 158 22.08 3.53 -16.67
CA GLY A 158 20.98 2.70 -16.22
C GLY A 158 21.02 2.66 -14.71
N GLN A 159 19.93 3.03 -14.05
CA GLN A 159 19.84 3.01 -12.59
C GLN A 159 18.63 2.19 -12.15
N ALA A 160 18.79 1.38 -11.12
CA ALA A 160 17.68 0.67 -10.50
C ALA A 160 17.71 0.79 -8.97
N SER A 161 16.54 0.86 -8.37
CA SER A 161 16.35 0.78 -6.93
C SER A 161 15.23 -0.19 -6.56
N ASN A 162 15.34 -0.80 -5.38
CA ASN A 162 14.31 -1.64 -4.83
C ASN A 162 14.25 -1.47 -3.30
N SER A 163 13.05 -1.49 -2.73
CA SER A 163 12.80 -1.54 -1.28
C SER A 163 11.80 -2.63 -0.95
N ILE A 164 12.17 -3.62 -0.15
CA ILE A 164 11.24 -4.65 0.34
C ILE A 164 11.05 -4.55 1.84
N ILE A 165 9.88 -4.97 2.30
CA ILE A 165 9.65 -5.31 3.70
C ILE A 165 10.02 -6.77 3.93
N TRP A 166 10.43 -7.11 5.14
CA TRP A 166 10.71 -8.49 5.55
C TRP A 166 10.23 -8.72 6.99
N PRO A 167 9.54 -9.83 7.32
CA PRO A 167 9.10 -10.05 8.69
C PRO A 167 10.27 -9.98 9.67
N ALA A 168 10.17 -9.07 10.65
CA ALA A 168 11.22 -8.85 11.63
C ALA A 168 11.37 -10.04 12.58
N ALA A 169 12.53 -10.15 13.22
CA ALA A 169 12.75 -11.13 14.27
C ALA A 169 11.76 -10.94 15.44
N GLY A 170 11.28 -12.06 16.01
CA GLY A 170 10.38 -12.07 17.16
C GLY A 170 8.89 -12.09 16.81
N ASN A 171 8.51 -12.01 15.54
CA ASN A 171 7.16 -12.42 15.12
C ASN A 171 6.95 -13.92 15.37
N ASP A 172 5.69 -14.35 15.46
CA ASP A 172 5.33 -15.77 15.39
C ASP A 172 5.85 -16.40 14.08
N GLU A 173 6.50 -17.57 14.17
CA GLU A 173 7.25 -18.14 13.06
C GLU A 173 6.35 -18.61 11.92
N GLU A 174 5.19 -19.21 12.21
CA GLU A 174 4.24 -19.61 11.17
C GLU A 174 3.69 -18.39 10.41
N THR A 175 3.46 -17.28 11.12
CA THR A 175 3.09 -16.00 10.52
C THR A 175 4.21 -15.45 9.66
N ALA A 176 5.44 -15.43 10.19
CA ALA A 176 6.60 -14.93 9.47
C ALA A 176 6.90 -15.75 8.21
N ASP A 177 6.84 -17.08 8.29
CA ASP A 177 7.01 -18.01 7.16
C ASP A 177 5.95 -17.80 6.09
N PHE A 178 4.68 -17.69 6.48
CA PHE A 178 3.60 -17.44 5.54
C PHE A 178 3.78 -16.11 4.80
N VAL A 179 4.18 -15.05 5.50
CA VAL A 179 4.44 -13.75 4.89
C VAL A 179 5.67 -13.83 3.97
N ARG A 180 6.79 -14.44 4.40
CA ARG A 180 7.98 -14.65 3.56
C ARG A 180 7.66 -15.43 2.28
N SER A 181 6.87 -16.49 2.39
CA SER A 181 6.44 -17.29 1.24
C SER A 181 5.67 -16.44 0.23
N ASN A 182 4.78 -15.56 0.70
CA ASN A 182 4.02 -14.68 -0.19
C ASN A 182 4.86 -13.57 -0.83
N ILE A 183 5.77 -12.94 -0.07
CA ILE A 183 6.74 -11.96 -0.60
C ILE A 183 7.58 -12.55 -1.74
N THR A 184 7.96 -13.82 -1.61
CA THR A 184 8.92 -14.47 -2.51
C THR A 184 8.28 -15.28 -3.64
N GLY A 185 6.94 -15.36 -3.67
CA GLY A 185 6.18 -16.19 -4.60
C GLY A 185 6.42 -17.69 -4.39
N GLY A 186 6.51 -18.13 -3.14
CA GLY A 186 6.72 -19.52 -2.74
C GLY A 186 8.18 -20.01 -2.82
N ARG A 187 9.13 -19.12 -3.11
CA ARG A 187 10.54 -19.49 -3.24
C ARG A 187 11.20 -19.53 -1.86
N ALA A 188 11.96 -20.59 -1.59
CA ALA A 188 12.79 -20.65 -0.39
C ALA A 188 13.97 -19.66 -0.51
N ILE A 189 13.84 -18.48 0.13
CA ILE A 189 14.87 -17.45 0.16
C ILE A 189 15.60 -17.50 1.50
N LYS A 190 16.92 -17.74 1.44
CA LYS A 190 17.81 -17.71 2.63
C LYS A 190 18.39 -16.32 2.91
N ASP A 191 18.57 -15.54 1.86
CA ASP A 191 19.17 -14.21 1.92
C ASP A 191 18.20 -13.20 1.27
N PRO A 192 17.47 -12.41 2.08
CA PRO A 192 16.51 -11.45 1.57
C PRO A 192 17.19 -10.27 0.85
N VAL A 193 18.46 -9.97 1.14
CA VAL A 193 19.23 -8.94 0.41
C VAL A 193 19.55 -9.42 -1.00
N LYS A 194 19.90 -10.71 -1.17
CA LYS A 194 20.07 -11.29 -2.51
C LYS A 194 18.75 -11.32 -3.29
N PHE A 195 17.63 -11.63 -2.63
CA PHE A 195 16.32 -11.58 -3.26
C PHE A 195 15.97 -10.17 -3.73
N LEU A 196 16.17 -9.16 -2.88
CA LEU A 196 15.98 -7.74 -3.20
C LEU A 196 16.79 -7.30 -4.43
N LYS A 197 18.07 -7.68 -4.49
CA LYS A 197 18.98 -7.28 -5.57
C LYS A 197 18.71 -7.95 -6.90
N ARG A 198 17.97 -9.07 -6.93
CA ARG A 198 17.71 -9.83 -8.16
C ARG A 198 17.14 -8.96 -9.28
N ASP A 199 16.14 -8.12 -8.96
CA ASP A 199 15.44 -7.33 -9.98
C ASP A 199 16.31 -6.14 -10.44
N ILE A 200 17.12 -5.58 -9.54
CA ILE A 200 18.15 -4.57 -9.85
C ILE A 200 19.19 -5.16 -10.80
N ASP A 201 19.75 -6.32 -10.46
CA ASP A 201 20.77 -7.01 -11.26
C ASP A 201 20.23 -7.35 -12.65
N SER A 202 18.99 -7.87 -12.71
CA SER A 202 18.31 -8.18 -13.98
C SER A 202 18.15 -6.95 -14.87
N PHE A 203 17.69 -5.83 -14.31
CA PHE A 203 17.53 -4.58 -15.05
C PHE A 203 18.87 -4.05 -15.58
N LEU A 204 19.91 -4.02 -14.75
CA LEU A 204 21.23 -3.52 -15.15
C LEU A 204 21.92 -4.42 -16.18
N ILE A 205 21.67 -5.74 -16.14
CA ILE A 205 22.12 -6.67 -17.18
C ILE A 205 21.42 -6.34 -18.51
N THR A 206 20.09 -6.18 -18.49
CA THR A 206 19.32 -5.82 -19.70
C THR A 206 19.82 -4.50 -20.29
N TYR A 207 20.01 -3.48 -19.46
CA TYR A 207 20.55 -2.19 -19.89
C TYR A 207 21.91 -2.32 -20.60
N LYS A 208 22.86 -3.08 -20.01
CA LYS A 208 24.17 -3.34 -20.61
C LYS A 208 24.10 -4.09 -21.92
N VAL A 209 23.16 -5.02 -22.06
CA VAL A 209 22.98 -5.78 -23.31
C VAL A 209 22.45 -4.84 -24.38
N SER A 210 21.39 -4.08 -24.08
CA SER A 210 20.81 -3.10 -25.02
C SER A 210 21.80 -2.00 -25.42
N ALA A 211 22.71 -1.61 -24.53
CA ALA A 211 23.78 -0.65 -24.83
C ALA A 211 24.74 -1.12 -25.94
N ARG A 212 24.92 -2.43 -26.14
CA ARG A 212 25.81 -2.98 -27.19
C ARG A 212 25.24 -2.79 -28.59
N ASP A 213 23.92 -2.77 -28.70
CA ASP A 213 23.20 -2.64 -29.96
C ASP A 213 22.86 -1.17 -30.28
N LEU A 214 23.27 -0.23 -29.41
CA LEU A 214 23.03 1.19 -29.58
C LEU A 214 24.00 1.77 -30.61
N ASP A 215 23.46 2.27 -31.72
CA ASP A 215 24.24 3.05 -32.67
C ASP A 215 24.53 4.45 -32.09
N THR A 216 25.80 4.71 -31.81
CA THR A 216 26.28 5.99 -31.29
C THR A 216 27.02 6.81 -32.34
N SER A 217 26.97 6.43 -33.63
CA SER A 217 27.69 7.11 -34.72
C SER A 217 27.26 8.57 -34.89
N GLU A 218 25.97 8.85 -34.69
CA GLU A 218 25.36 10.20 -34.70
C GLU A 218 25.24 10.81 -33.29
N GLY A 219 25.91 10.23 -32.29
CA GLY A 219 25.83 10.61 -30.88
C GLY A 219 24.93 9.71 -30.03
N ILE A 220 24.93 9.92 -28.72
CA ILE A 220 24.15 9.09 -27.78
C ILE A 220 22.70 9.61 -27.76
N PRO A 221 21.69 8.75 -28.03
CA PRO A 221 20.29 9.17 -27.98
C PRO A 221 19.86 9.63 -26.58
N PRO A 222 19.01 10.67 -26.45
CA PRO A 222 18.46 11.09 -25.16
C PRO A 222 17.71 9.99 -24.41
N ALA A 223 17.19 9.00 -25.14
CA ALA A 223 16.48 7.84 -24.58
C ALA A 223 17.39 6.79 -23.92
N ALA A 224 18.72 6.98 -23.93
CA ALA A 224 19.68 6.02 -23.40
C ALA A 224 19.86 6.06 -21.86
N SER A 225 19.18 6.98 -21.16
CA SER A 225 19.10 6.98 -19.70
C SER A 225 17.91 6.12 -19.26
N TRP A 226 18.15 5.01 -18.58
CA TRP A 226 17.09 4.10 -18.12
C TRP A 226 16.99 4.13 -16.60
N GLY A 227 15.78 3.97 -16.08
CA GLY A 227 15.49 3.96 -14.64
C GLY A 227 14.48 2.90 -14.27
N ALA A 228 14.69 2.18 -13.17
CA ALA A 228 13.69 1.31 -12.59
C ALA A 228 13.59 1.50 -11.08
N ASP A 229 12.38 1.51 -10.55
CA ASP A 229 12.12 1.62 -9.12
C ASP A 229 11.06 0.60 -8.73
N ALA A 230 11.34 -0.21 -7.72
CA ALA A 230 10.37 -1.09 -7.11
C ALA A 230 10.28 -0.83 -5.61
N ASP A 231 9.09 -0.95 -5.04
CA ASP A 231 8.95 -0.91 -3.59
C ASP A 231 7.74 -1.70 -3.09
N MET A 232 7.87 -2.22 -1.87
CA MET A 232 6.77 -2.80 -1.12
C MET A 232 6.26 -1.82 -0.06
N LYS A 233 4.93 -1.72 0.06
CA LYS A 233 4.27 -0.97 1.15
C LYS A 233 3.32 -1.86 1.93
N ILE A 234 2.95 -1.38 3.10
CA ILE A 234 1.91 -1.98 3.93
C ILE A 234 0.73 -1.01 3.90
N VAL A 235 -0.39 -1.47 3.36
CA VAL A 235 -1.64 -0.68 3.26
C VAL A 235 -2.45 -0.82 4.54
N TRP A 236 -2.42 -2.02 5.13
CA TRP A 236 -3.14 -2.36 6.34
C TRP A 236 -2.42 -3.47 7.09
N ASN A 237 -2.15 -3.27 8.38
CA ASN A 237 -1.53 -4.28 9.24
C ASN A 237 -2.26 -4.36 10.57
N GLN A 238 -3.36 -5.11 10.58
CA GLN A 238 -4.20 -5.32 11.75
C GLN A 238 -4.79 -6.72 11.69
N TYR A 239 -4.33 -7.58 12.61
CA TYR A 239 -4.68 -8.99 12.69
C TYR A 239 -6.21 -9.19 12.69
N PRO A 240 -6.75 -10.13 11.89
CA PRO A 240 -6.02 -11.16 11.15
C PRO A 240 -5.52 -10.74 9.75
N TYR A 241 -5.76 -9.51 9.30
CA TYR A 241 -5.46 -9.12 7.92
C TYR A 241 -4.18 -8.30 7.79
N LEU A 242 -3.38 -8.67 6.79
CA LEU A 242 -2.25 -7.91 6.31
C LEU A 242 -2.46 -7.64 4.82
N VAL A 243 -2.34 -6.38 4.41
CA VAL A 243 -2.46 -5.98 3.01
C VAL A 243 -1.16 -5.35 2.55
N LEU A 244 -0.55 -5.98 1.56
CA LEU A 244 0.71 -5.56 0.96
C LEU A 244 0.45 -4.89 -0.38
N GLU A 245 1.20 -3.83 -0.67
CA GLU A 245 1.32 -3.27 -2.02
C GLU A 245 2.69 -3.63 -2.59
N TYR A 246 2.71 -4.01 -3.86
CA TYR A 246 3.88 -4.19 -4.69
C TYR A 246 3.84 -3.17 -5.81
N PHE A 247 4.71 -2.17 -5.75
CA PHE A 247 4.85 -1.13 -6.76
C PHE A 247 6.08 -1.39 -7.63
N THR A 248 5.93 -1.19 -8.93
CA THR A 248 7.04 -1.18 -9.89
C THR A 248 6.88 -0.02 -10.86
N TYR A 249 7.99 0.63 -11.18
CA TYR A 249 8.15 1.64 -12.23
C TYR A 249 9.37 1.28 -13.08
N GLU A 250 9.26 1.45 -14.39
CA GLU A 250 10.35 1.24 -15.31
C GLU A 250 10.29 2.25 -16.47
N PHE A 251 11.42 2.88 -16.76
CA PHE A 251 11.65 3.72 -17.93
C PHE A 251 12.86 3.19 -18.69
N THR A 252 12.62 2.75 -19.91
CA THR A 252 13.64 2.22 -20.83
C THR A 252 13.74 3.06 -22.11
N GLY A 253 13.53 4.37 -21.98
CA GLY A 253 13.40 5.31 -23.10
C GLY A 253 11.96 5.50 -23.57
N GLY A 254 11.76 6.37 -24.56
CA GLY A 254 10.44 6.75 -25.06
C GLY A 254 9.84 7.97 -24.37
N ALA A 255 8.52 8.12 -24.43
CA ALA A 255 7.82 9.32 -23.97
C ALA A 255 7.66 9.41 -22.44
N HIS A 256 7.48 8.26 -21.76
CA HIS A 256 7.32 8.16 -20.30
C HIS A 256 7.65 6.74 -19.83
N GLY A 257 7.84 6.54 -18.53
CA GLY A 257 7.96 5.21 -17.93
C GLY A 257 6.60 4.51 -17.82
N ASN A 258 6.60 3.24 -17.43
CA ASN A 258 5.42 2.46 -17.09
C ASN A 258 5.45 2.13 -15.61
N TYR A 259 4.29 2.06 -14.97
CA TYR A 259 4.19 1.63 -13.58
C TYR A 259 2.89 0.90 -13.28
N ALA A 260 2.91 0.15 -12.19
CA ALA A 260 1.76 -0.51 -11.62
C ALA A 260 1.97 -0.72 -10.13
N ALA A 261 0.89 -0.63 -9.35
CA ALA A 261 0.80 -1.15 -8.00
C ALA A 261 -0.22 -2.29 -7.95
N HIS A 262 0.22 -3.42 -7.41
CA HIS A 262 -0.60 -4.59 -7.17
C HIS A 262 -0.74 -4.85 -5.68
N TYR A 263 -1.89 -5.34 -5.27
CA TYR A 263 -2.22 -5.57 -3.87
C TYR A 263 -2.37 -7.06 -3.58
N GLN A 264 -1.89 -7.47 -2.41
CA GLN A 264 -2.10 -8.82 -1.90
C GLN A 264 -2.70 -8.76 -0.51
N VAL A 265 -3.84 -9.43 -0.34
CA VAL A 265 -4.55 -9.53 0.94
C VAL A 265 -4.26 -10.88 1.57
N LEU A 266 -3.70 -10.87 2.78
CA LEU A 266 -3.31 -12.05 3.53
C LEU A 266 -4.18 -12.17 4.79
N ASP A 267 -4.83 -13.32 4.96
CA ASP A 267 -5.42 -13.76 6.22
C ASP A 267 -4.35 -14.55 6.99
N LEU A 268 -3.76 -13.88 7.98
CA LEU A 268 -2.67 -14.39 8.80
C LEU A 268 -3.12 -15.47 9.79
N GLU A 269 -4.41 -15.51 10.12
CA GLU A 269 -4.98 -16.55 10.97
C GLU A 269 -5.13 -17.85 10.17
N LYS A 270 -5.71 -17.75 8.97
CA LYS A 270 -5.98 -18.92 8.11
C LYS A 270 -4.83 -19.31 7.21
N LYS A 271 -3.73 -18.55 7.24
CA LYS A 271 -2.57 -18.68 6.32
C LYS A 271 -3.03 -18.75 4.86
N LYS A 272 -3.92 -17.83 4.49
CA LYS A 272 -4.58 -17.82 3.18
C LYS A 272 -4.42 -16.49 2.47
N VAL A 273 -4.06 -16.53 1.19
CA VAL A 273 -4.19 -15.38 0.29
C VAL A 273 -5.66 -15.23 -0.06
N ILE A 274 -6.24 -14.10 0.30
CA ILE A 274 -7.67 -13.81 0.13
C ILE A 274 -7.91 -13.33 -1.29
N LYS A 275 -9.00 -13.82 -1.89
CA LYS A 275 -9.58 -13.29 -3.13
C LYS A 275 -10.93 -12.62 -2.85
N PRO A 276 -11.45 -11.78 -3.76
CA PRO A 276 -12.75 -11.15 -3.56
C PRO A 276 -13.86 -12.17 -3.29
N GLU A 277 -13.86 -13.31 -3.99
CA GLU A 277 -14.83 -14.39 -3.78
C GLU A 277 -14.73 -15.07 -2.41
N ASP A 278 -13.67 -14.87 -1.62
CA ASP A 278 -13.60 -15.42 -0.26
C ASP A 278 -14.39 -14.59 0.75
N ILE A 279 -14.61 -13.31 0.47
CA ILE A 279 -15.26 -12.33 1.36
C ILE A 279 -16.59 -11.82 0.80
N LEU A 280 -16.83 -11.96 -0.51
CA LEU A 280 -18.04 -11.52 -1.20
C LEU A 280 -18.83 -12.69 -1.76
N LYS A 281 -20.16 -12.56 -1.78
CA LYS A 281 -21.10 -13.51 -2.38
C LYS A 281 -20.99 -13.53 -3.90
N PRO A 282 -21.37 -14.62 -4.59
CA PRO A 282 -21.14 -14.79 -6.04
C PRO A 282 -21.64 -13.66 -6.93
N GLU A 283 -22.71 -12.97 -6.55
CA GLU A 283 -23.31 -11.85 -7.29
C GLU A 283 -22.52 -10.53 -7.22
N TYR A 284 -21.37 -10.49 -6.51
CA TYR A 284 -20.63 -9.25 -6.25
C TYR A 284 -20.16 -8.52 -7.51
N LYS A 285 -19.83 -9.25 -8.59
CA LYS A 285 -19.25 -8.65 -9.79
C LYS A 285 -20.19 -7.62 -10.43
N GLU A 286 -21.45 -7.98 -10.58
CA GLU A 286 -22.48 -7.08 -11.11
C GLU A 286 -22.92 -6.05 -10.07
N ALA A 287 -23.09 -6.49 -8.81
CA ALA A 287 -23.59 -5.62 -7.76
C ALA A 287 -22.63 -4.50 -7.34
N LEU A 288 -21.32 -4.63 -7.60
CA LEU A 288 -20.33 -3.60 -7.31
C LEU A 288 -20.20 -2.51 -8.38
N ILE A 289 -20.68 -2.73 -9.61
CA ILE A 289 -20.60 -1.74 -10.70
C ILE A 289 -21.14 -0.36 -10.29
N PRO A 290 -22.36 -0.23 -9.73
CA PRO A 290 -22.87 1.09 -9.31
C PRO A 290 -22.05 1.71 -8.16
N GLU A 291 -21.54 0.90 -7.23
CA GLU A 291 -20.74 1.41 -6.09
C GLU A 291 -19.35 1.87 -6.54
N LEU A 292 -18.72 1.18 -7.49
CA LEU A 292 -17.47 1.59 -8.12
C LEU A 292 -17.64 2.87 -8.93
N ALA A 293 -18.73 3.00 -9.69
CA ALA A 293 -19.06 4.23 -10.40
C ALA A 293 -19.26 5.42 -9.43
N LYS A 294 -19.95 5.19 -8.31
CA LYS A 294 -20.12 6.20 -7.24
C LYS A 294 -18.79 6.59 -6.59
N ALA A 295 -17.92 5.63 -6.29
CA ALA A 295 -16.58 5.88 -5.77
C ALA A 295 -15.74 6.69 -6.78
N PHE A 296 -15.78 6.34 -8.06
CA PHE A 296 -15.08 7.07 -9.12
C PHE A 296 -15.56 8.53 -9.21
N ARG A 297 -16.88 8.78 -9.19
CA ARG A 297 -17.43 10.13 -9.20
C ARG A 297 -16.95 10.98 -8.02
N LYS A 298 -16.87 10.38 -6.81
CA LYS A 298 -16.33 11.04 -5.61
C LYS A 298 -14.86 11.44 -5.81
N VAL A 299 -14.02 10.51 -6.28
CA VAL A 299 -12.57 10.73 -6.43
C VAL A 299 -12.26 11.79 -7.48
N TYR A 300 -12.92 11.71 -8.64
CA TYR A 300 -12.66 12.61 -9.77
C TYR A 300 -13.60 13.83 -9.83
N LYS A 301 -14.37 14.07 -8.76
CA LYS A 301 -15.32 15.19 -8.63
C LYS A 301 -16.27 15.30 -9.85
N VAL A 302 -16.72 14.15 -10.37
CA VAL A 302 -17.58 14.07 -11.56
C VAL A 302 -19.03 14.26 -11.14
N GLU A 303 -19.73 15.17 -11.82
CA GLU A 303 -21.14 15.47 -11.56
C GLU A 303 -22.06 14.26 -11.77
N GLU A 304 -23.14 14.21 -10.99
CA GLU A 304 -24.18 13.20 -11.13
C GLU A 304 -24.84 13.30 -12.52
N GLY A 305 -25.06 12.17 -13.19
CA GLY A 305 -25.65 12.13 -14.54
C GLY A 305 -24.66 12.25 -15.72
N LYS A 306 -23.38 12.61 -15.49
CA LYS A 306 -22.34 12.48 -16.53
C LYS A 306 -22.08 11.01 -16.85
N ILE A 307 -21.95 10.71 -18.14
CA ILE A 307 -21.60 9.36 -18.63
C ILE A 307 -20.11 9.14 -18.38
N LEU A 308 -19.78 8.18 -17.53
CA LEU A 308 -18.37 7.89 -17.19
C LEU A 308 -17.58 7.37 -18.39
N GLY A 309 -18.22 6.65 -19.30
CA GLY A 309 -17.60 6.10 -20.51
C GLY A 309 -16.93 7.13 -21.41
N ASP A 310 -17.30 8.41 -21.33
CA ASP A 310 -16.64 9.48 -22.09
C ASP A 310 -15.26 9.86 -21.50
N MET A 311 -15.00 9.48 -20.25
CA MET A 311 -13.75 9.73 -19.53
C MET A 311 -12.89 8.46 -19.37
N LEU A 312 -13.46 7.30 -19.68
CA LEU A 312 -12.90 5.98 -19.44
C LEU A 312 -12.61 5.26 -20.77
N LEU A 313 -11.74 4.27 -20.72
CA LEU A 313 -11.49 3.32 -21.82
C LEU A 313 -12.50 2.17 -21.82
N VAL A 314 -13.38 2.13 -20.81
CA VAL A 314 -14.39 1.10 -20.59
C VAL A 314 -15.78 1.73 -20.43
N LYS A 315 -16.83 0.99 -20.76
CA LYS A 315 -18.23 1.46 -20.58
C LYS A 315 -18.63 1.53 -19.12
N GLU A 316 -18.18 0.56 -18.33
CA GLU A 316 -18.53 0.38 -16.93
C GLU A 316 -17.28 -0.07 -16.15
N ILE A 317 -17.18 0.35 -14.89
CA ILE A 317 -16.10 -0.07 -14.00
C ILE A 317 -16.53 -1.36 -13.31
N THR A 318 -15.82 -2.45 -13.57
CA THR A 318 -16.10 -3.78 -13.00
C THR A 318 -14.99 -4.17 -12.03
N PRO A 319 -15.29 -4.88 -10.92
CA PRO A 319 -14.26 -5.30 -9.97
C PRO A 319 -13.28 -6.28 -10.62
N ASN A 320 -12.00 -6.13 -10.31
CA ASN A 320 -10.90 -7.01 -10.74
C ASN A 320 -10.32 -7.79 -9.53
N ASP A 321 -9.23 -8.54 -9.76
CA ASP A 321 -8.54 -9.28 -8.70
C ASP A 321 -7.46 -8.44 -7.99
N ASN A 322 -7.24 -7.19 -8.41
CA ASN A 322 -6.27 -6.27 -7.79
C ASN A 322 -6.97 -5.42 -6.73
N PHE A 323 -7.20 -6.01 -5.55
CA PHE A 323 -8.02 -5.41 -4.51
C PHE A 323 -7.28 -5.32 -3.16
N LEU A 324 -7.77 -4.43 -2.32
CA LEU A 324 -7.32 -4.25 -0.94
C LEU A 324 -8.53 -4.16 -0.01
N LEU A 325 -8.31 -4.38 1.29
CA LEU A 325 -9.36 -4.22 2.29
C LEU A 325 -8.84 -3.57 3.57
N THR A 326 -9.77 -3.03 4.33
CA THR A 326 -9.61 -2.66 5.73
C THR A 326 -10.76 -3.24 6.54
N ASP A 327 -10.90 -2.87 7.81
CA ASP A 327 -12.05 -3.25 8.62
C ASP A 327 -13.33 -2.48 8.26
N LYS A 328 -13.26 -1.42 7.44
CA LYS A 328 -14.42 -0.60 7.04
C LYS A 328 -14.84 -0.74 5.59
N GLY A 329 -14.00 -1.27 4.71
CA GLY A 329 -14.34 -1.42 3.30
C GLY A 329 -13.34 -2.22 2.50
N ILE A 330 -13.65 -2.30 1.21
CA ILE A 330 -12.85 -2.93 0.17
C ILE A 330 -12.55 -1.89 -0.90
N ALA A 331 -11.39 -1.94 -1.54
CA ALA A 331 -11.12 -1.15 -2.72
C ALA A 331 -10.59 -2.01 -3.86
N PHE A 332 -10.88 -1.59 -5.09
CA PHE A 332 -10.36 -2.19 -6.32
C PHE A 332 -9.44 -1.18 -6.99
N SER A 333 -8.27 -1.64 -7.42
CA SER A 333 -7.23 -0.81 -8.00
C SER A 333 -6.96 -1.20 -9.45
N TYR A 334 -6.92 -0.20 -10.32
CA TYR A 334 -6.80 -0.36 -11.76
C TYR A 334 -5.51 0.31 -12.21
N THR A 335 -4.62 -0.45 -12.84
CA THR A 335 -3.33 0.08 -13.31
C THR A 335 -3.55 1.09 -14.46
N PRO A 336 -2.57 1.95 -14.78
CA PRO A 336 -2.68 2.83 -15.94
C PRO A 336 -3.10 2.05 -17.20
N TYR A 337 -3.99 2.64 -18.02
CA TYR A 337 -4.63 2.03 -19.20
C TYR A 337 -5.69 0.95 -18.94
N GLU A 338 -5.90 0.47 -17.71
CA GLU A 338 -6.89 -0.59 -17.46
C GLU A 338 -8.33 -0.10 -17.64
N ILE A 339 -8.66 1.04 -17.03
CA ILE A 339 -10.00 1.66 -17.17
C ILE A 339 -9.97 3.08 -17.74
N GLY A 340 -8.80 3.72 -17.79
CA GLY A 340 -8.65 5.13 -18.17
C GLY A 340 -7.28 5.42 -18.78
N PRO A 341 -7.08 6.58 -19.43
CA PRO A 341 -5.81 6.93 -20.06
C PRO A 341 -4.67 7.04 -19.04
N TYR A 342 -3.41 6.90 -19.48
CA TYR A 342 -2.23 7.00 -18.61
C TYR A 342 -2.18 8.26 -17.74
N ALA A 343 -2.64 9.41 -18.26
CA ALA A 343 -2.71 10.67 -17.52
C ALA A 343 -3.68 10.64 -16.31
N MET A 344 -4.63 9.70 -16.31
CA MET A 344 -5.48 9.42 -15.16
C MET A 344 -4.70 8.70 -14.05
N GLY A 345 -3.60 8.02 -14.41
CA GLY A 345 -2.77 7.23 -13.52
C GLY A 345 -3.46 5.98 -13.00
N GLN A 346 -2.90 5.40 -11.94
CA GLN A 346 -3.54 4.31 -11.21
C GLN A 346 -4.78 4.80 -10.46
N VAL A 347 -5.88 4.07 -10.62
CA VAL A 347 -7.18 4.41 -10.02
C VAL A 347 -7.51 3.42 -8.91
N THR A 348 -7.72 3.88 -7.68
CA THR A 348 -8.15 3.00 -6.56
C THR A 348 -9.48 3.48 -6.02
N LEU A 349 -10.48 2.60 -6.00
CA LEU A 349 -11.87 2.94 -5.70
C LEU A 349 -12.34 2.23 -4.44
N PHE A 350 -12.45 2.97 -3.33
CA PHE A 350 -12.89 2.44 -2.03
C PHE A 350 -14.42 2.39 -1.91
N VAL A 351 -14.92 1.24 -1.50
CA VAL A 351 -16.33 0.93 -1.28
C VAL A 351 -16.53 0.54 0.19
N PRO A 352 -17.23 1.36 0.99
CA PRO A 352 -17.52 1.04 2.38
C PRO A 352 -18.38 -0.21 2.53
N TYR A 353 -18.06 -1.09 3.49
CA TYR A 353 -18.84 -2.30 3.77
C TYR A 353 -20.29 -2.04 4.16
N LYS A 354 -20.57 -0.87 4.76
CA LYS A 354 -21.94 -0.45 5.07
C LYS A 354 -22.81 -0.32 3.82
N ASP A 355 -22.24 0.02 2.67
CA ASP A 355 -22.96 0.22 1.40
C ASP A 355 -23.18 -1.13 0.69
N ILE A 356 -22.31 -2.12 0.96
CA ILE A 356 -22.35 -3.46 0.32
C ILE A 356 -22.64 -4.60 1.30
N LYS A 357 -23.25 -4.33 2.46
CA LYS A 357 -23.46 -5.34 3.52
C LYS A 357 -24.14 -6.62 3.03
N LYS A 358 -25.03 -6.50 2.04
CA LYS A 358 -25.74 -7.65 1.45
C LYS A 358 -24.83 -8.58 0.65
N LEU A 359 -23.69 -8.08 0.16
CA LEU A 359 -22.71 -8.82 -0.64
C LEU A 359 -21.64 -9.51 0.22
N LEU A 360 -21.52 -9.20 1.51
CA LEU A 360 -20.53 -9.82 2.39
C LEU A 360 -20.94 -11.25 2.77
N LYS A 361 -19.96 -12.15 2.91
CA LYS A 361 -20.14 -13.54 3.35
C LYS A 361 -20.30 -13.70 4.86
#